data_AF-A0A843RPC8-F1
#
_entry.id   AF-A0A843RPC8-F1
#
_cell.length_a   1.000
_cell.length_b   1.000
_cell.length_c   1.000
_cell.angle_alpha   90.00
_cell.angle_beta   90.00
_cell.angle_gamma   90.00
#
_symmetry.space_group_name_H-M   'P 1'
#
loop_
_entity.id
_entity.type
_entity.pdbx_description
1 polymer ?
#
loop_
_entity_poly.entity_id
_entity_poly.type
_entity_poly.pdbx_seq_one_letter_code
_entity_poly.pdbx_strand_id
1 'polypeptide(L)'
;QGAPLVTGKADADGAELFAPYGELDADAVAAGLAERLAAYDDMPSVPAWRARRRETATRALLQLPIVQRAPYFCSGCPHNTSTRPHTGSLVGAGIGCHAMVLLMDSNQVGEVVGLTQMGGEGTQWLGMAPFVDAAHFVQNLGDGTFHHSGSLAIRAAVASGRNLTYRILYNSTVAMTGGQDAVGQMDVAHM
;
A
#
# COMPACT_ATOMS: atom_id res chain seq x y z
N GLN A 1 -29.03 -12.16 -18.57
CA GLN A 1 -28.09 -12.54 -19.65
C GLN A 1 -27.84 -11.29 -20.46
N GLY A 2 -26.59 -10.84 -20.63
CA GLY A 2 -26.29 -9.56 -21.27
C GLY A 2 -25.12 -8.76 -20.67
N ALA A 3 -24.44 -9.28 -19.64
CA ALA A 3 -23.17 -8.69 -19.23
C ALA A 3 -22.09 -9.06 -20.29
N PRO A 4 -21.25 -8.12 -20.72
CA PRO A 4 -20.16 -8.42 -21.64
C PRO A 4 -19.18 -9.42 -21.02
N LEU A 5 -18.59 -10.28 -21.84
CA LEU A 5 -17.53 -11.19 -21.39
C LEU A 5 -16.31 -10.36 -20.97
N VAL A 6 -16.00 -10.35 -19.68
CA VAL A 6 -14.81 -9.68 -19.14
C VAL A 6 -13.68 -10.70 -19.09
N THR A 7 -12.62 -10.42 -19.85
CA THR A 7 -11.43 -11.26 -19.93
C THR A 7 -10.20 -10.51 -19.42
N GLY A 8 -9.17 -11.22 -18.97
CA GLY A 8 -7.94 -10.60 -18.47
C GLY A 8 -7.06 -11.62 -17.76
N LYS A 9 -7.52 -12.18 -16.63
CA LYS A 9 -6.83 -13.32 -15.99
C LYS A 9 -6.88 -14.57 -16.88
N ALA A 10 -8.06 -14.82 -17.46
CA ALA A 10 -8.27 -15.82 -18.49
C ALA A 10 -8.62 -15.15 -19.82
N ASP A 11 -8.37 -15.85 -20.92
CA ASP A 11 -8.82 -15.48 -22.26
C ASP A 11 -10.32 -15.81 -22.48
N ALA A 12 -10.77 -15.70 -23.73
CA ALA A 12 -12.16 -15.97 -24.09
C ALA A 12 -12.54 -17.47 -24.04
N ASP A 13 -11.55 -18.35 -24.15
CA ASP A 13 -11.71 -19.80 -24.12
C ASP A 13 -11.51 -20.38 -22.70
N GLY A 14 -11.16 -19.52 -21.74
CA GLY A 14 -10.95 -19.87 -20.34
C GLY A 14 -9.52 -20.33 -20.02
N ALA A 15 -8.59 -20.25 -20.97
CA ALA A 15 -7.18 -20.51 -20.72
C ALA A 15 -6.56 -19.32 -19.95
N GLU A 16 -5.53 -19.61 -19.15
CA GLU A 16 -4.84 -18.60 -18.37
C GLU A 16 -4.06 -17.64 -19.30
N LEU A 17 -4.36 -16.35 -19.20
CA LEU A 17 -3.68 -15.28 -19.94
C LEU A 17 -2.67 -14.54 -19.05
N PHE A 18 -3.02 -14.34 -17.79
CA PHE A 18 -2.14 -13.78 -16.76
C PHE A 18 -2.21 -14.65 -15.51
N ALA A 19 -1.03 -15.01 -14.97
CA ALA A 19 -0.95 -15.77 -13.74
C ALA A 19 -1.75 -15.06 -12.63
N PRO A 20 -2.68 -15.74 -11.94
CA PRO A 20 -3.49 -15.13 -10.88
C PRO A 20 -2.71 -14.95 -9.57
N TYR A 21 -1.45 -15.41 -9.54
CA TYR A 21 -0.53 -15.37 -8.41
C TYR A 21 0.82 -14.80 -8.86
N GLY A 22 1.61 -14.36 -7.90
CA GLY A 22 2.92 -13.76 -8.17
C GLY A 22 2.84 -12.33 -8.68
N GLU A 23 3.98 -11.83 -9.15
CA GLU A 23 4.10 -10.47 -9.71
C GLU A 23 3.76 -10.47 -11.20
N LEU A 24 2.95 -9.49 -11.62
CA LEU A 24 2.72 -9.18 -13.02
C LEU A 24 3.74 -8.15 -13.49
N ASP A 25 4.88 -8.63 -13.96
CA ASP A 25 5.90 -7.75 -14.54
C ASP A 25 5.51 -7.24 -15.94
N ALA A 26 6.23 -6.24 -16.42
CA ALA A 26 5.97 -5.63 -17.71
C ALA A 26 6.12 -6.61 -18.89
N ASP A 27 6.99 -7.61 -18.78
CA ASP A 27 7.21 -8.60 -19.83
C ASP A 27 6.06 -9.61 -19.89
N ALA A 28 5.53 -10.05 -18.75
CA ALA A 28 4.37 -10.91 -18.65
C ALA A 28 3.13 -10.19 -19.19
N VAL A 29 2.92 -8.93 -18.79
CA VAL A 29 1.82 -8.09 -19.32
C VAL A 29 1.96 -7.90 -20.83
N ALA A 30 3.14 -7.55 -21.32
CA ALA A 30 3.37 -7.36 -22.75
C ALA A 30 3.17 -8.65 -23.56
N ALA A 31 3.49 -9.82 -23.01
CA ALA A 31 3.24 -11.11 -23.66
C ALA A 31 1.74 -11.39 -23.82
N GLY A 32 0.96 -11.28 -22.75
CA GLY A 32 -0.49 -11.49 -22.82
C GLY A 32 -1.18 -10.45 -23.71
N LEU A 33 -0.73 -9.18 -23.66
CA LEU A 33 -1.22 -8.15 -24.60
C LEU A 33 -0.87 -8.50 -26.05
N ALA A 34 0.35 -8.93 -26.34
CA ALA A 34 0.77 -9.31 -27.69
C ALA A 34 0.01 -10.53 -28.23
N GLU A 35 -0.49 -11.41 -27.37
CA GLU A 35 -1.40 -12.50 -27.75
C GLU A 35 -2.77 -11.99 -28.14
N ARG A 36 -3.34 -11.08 -27.34
CA ARG A 36 -4.65 -10.48 -27.64
C ARG A 36 -4.65 -9.57 -28.84
N LEU A 37 -3.63 -8.74 -28.96
CA LEU A 37 -3.51 -7.76 -30.02
C LEU A 37 -3.17 -8.43 -31.37
N ALA A 38 -2.64 -9.66 -31.38
CA ALA A 38 -2.41 -10.41 -32.62
C ALA A 38 -3.70 -10.83 -33.33
N ALA A 39 -4.84 -10.85 -32.64
CA ALA A 39 -6.15 -11.15 -33.23
C ALA A 39 -6.76 -9.95 -33.98
N TYR A 40 -6.17 -8.75 -33.85
CA TYR A 40 -6.62 -7.56 -34.55
C TYR A 40 -5.70 -7.30 -35.75
N ASP A 41 -6.31 -6.95 -36.88
CA ASP A 41 -5.57 -6.54 -38.07
C ASP A 41 -4.85 -5.20 -37.82
N ASP A 42 -3.72 -5.00 -38.52
CA ASP A 42 -2.97 -3.74 -38.58
C ASP A 42 -2.30 -3.26 -37.27
N MET A 43 -1.59 -4.18 -36.59
CA MET A 43 -0.71 -3.82 -35.47
C MET A 43 0.76 -4.22 -35.71
N PRO A 44 1.54 -3.42 -36.47
CA PRO A 44 2.96 -3.69 -36.72
C PRO A 44 3.82 -3.78 -35.45
N SER A 45 3.37 -3.16 -34.35
CA SER A 45 4.04 -3.20 -33.05
C SER A 45 4.10 -4.61 -32.44
N VAL A 46 3.12 -5.47 -32.71
CA VAL A 46 3.02 -6.81 -32.13
C VAL A 46 4.06 -7.76 -32.73
N PRO A 47 4.18 -7.95 -34.06
CA PRO A 47 5.26 -8.73 -34.65
C PRO A 47 6.64 -8.19 -34.31
N ALA A 48 6.82 -6.86 -34.32
CA ALA A 48 8.08 -6.22 -33.97
C ALA A 48 8.49 -6.51 -32.52
N TRP A 49 7.57 -6.43 -31.56
CA TRP A 49 7.84 -6.78 -30.16
C TRP A 49 8.17 -8.27 -30.00
N ARG A 50 7.42 -9.17 -30.65
CA ARG A 50 7.68 -10.64 -30.61
C ARG A 50 9.06 -10.99 -31.16
N ALA A 51 9.49 -10.32 -32.24
CA ALA A 51 10.83 -10.49 -32.80
C ALA A 51 11.91 -10.04 -31.81
N ARG A 52 11.80 -8.83 -31.25
CA ARG A 52 12.73 -8.33 -30.23
C ARG A 52 12.81 -9.23 -29.00
N ARG A 53 11.67 -9.73 -28.50
CA ARG A 53 11.65 -10.63 -27.34
C ARG A 53 12.40 -11.93 -27.61
N ARG A 54 12.26 -12.52 -28.80
CA ARG A 54 13.02 -13.72 -29.19
C ARG A 54 14.52 -13.45 -29.21
N GLU A 55 14.93 -12.31 -29.75
CA GLU A 55 16.35 -11.90 -29.75
C GLU A 55 16.88 -11.70 -28.31
N THR A 56 16.13 -10.99 -27.46
CA THR A 56 16.53 -10.75 -26.06
C THR A 56 16.56 -12.03 -25.22
N ALA A 57 15.61 -12.97 -25.44
CA ALA A 57 15.59 -14.25 -24.74
C ALA A 57 16.83 -15.12 -25.01
N THR A 58 17.51 -14.91 -26.15
CA THR A 58 18.79 -15.60 -26.46
C THR A 58 20.00 -14.97 -25.77
N ARG A 59 19.86 -13.79 -25.17
CA ARG A 59 20.94 -13.14 -24.42
C ARG A 59 20.87 -13.62 -22.97
N ALA A 60 21.98 -14.16 -22.48
CA ALA A 60 22.12 -14.46 -21.06
C ALA A 60 21.93 -13.17 -20.25
N LEU A 61 20.92 -13.13 -19.39
CA LEU A 61 20.71 -12.01 -18.48
C LEU A 61 21.82 -12.02 -17.44
N LEU A 62 22.57 -10.92 -17.35
CA LEU A 62 23.45 -10.68 -16.23
C LEU A 62 22.59 -10.49 -14.97
N GLN A 63 22.65 -11.46 -14.06
CA GLN A 63 22.00 -11.38 -12.76
C GLN A 63 22.77 -10.35 -11.92
N LEU A 64 22.33 -9.09 -11.99
CA LEU A 64 22.85 -8.06 -11.11
C LEU A 64 22.26 -8.28 -9.71
N PRO A 65 23.07 -8.13 -8.64
CA PRO A 65 22.53 -8.15 -7.29
C PRO A 65 21.49 -7.03 -7.16
N ILE A 66 20.27 -7.40 -6.79
CA ILE A 66 19.19 -6.45 -6.56
C ILE A 66 19.60 -5.58 -5.38
N VAL A 67 19.81 -4.29 -5.63
CA VAL A 67 20.02 -3.32 -4.55
C VAL A 67 18.75 -3.29 -3.72
N GLN A 68 18.87 -3.72 -2.46
CA GLN A 68 17.77 -3.67 -1.50
C GLN A 68 17.50 -2.20 -1.17
N ARG A 69 16.46 -1.63 -1.79
CA ARG A 69 15.96 -0.31 -1.44
C ARG A 69 14.89 -0.49 -0.38
N ALA A 70 15.27 -0.30 0.89
CA ALA A 70 14.29 -0.26 1.96
C ALA A 70 13.29 0.89 1.68
N PRO A 71 11.98 0.61 1.71
CA PRO A 71 10.96 1.65 1.67
C PRO A 71 11.20 2.70 2.76
N TYR A 72 11.14 3.97 2.40
CA TYR A 72 11.41 5.07 3.32
C TYR A 72 10.55 6.30 2.98
N PHE A 73 10.44 7.24 3.91
CA PHE A 73 9.85 8.54 3.64
C PHE A 73 10.64 9.31 2.56
N CYS A 74 9.93 10.11 1.76
CA CYS A 74 10.58 11.03 0.82
C CYS A 74 11.53 11.99 1.54
N SER A 75 12.62 12.40 0.88
CA SER A 75 13.52 13.43 1.40
C SER A 75 12.74 14.71 1.76
N GLY A 76 12.83 15.15 3.01
CA GLY A 76 12.10 16.32 3.51
C GLY A 76 10.64 16.06 3.94
N CYS A 77 10.15 14.82 3.88
CA CYS A 77 8.82 14.50 4.36
C CYS A 77 8.71 14.73 5.89
N PRO A 78 7.76 15.56 6.37
CA PRO A 78 7.61 15.84 7.80
C PRO A 78 7.18 14.60 8.60
N HIS A 79 6.62 13.57 7.95
CA HIS A 79 6.26 12.33 8.63
C HIS A 79 7.46 11.53 9.17
N ASN A 80 8.67 11.79 8.69
CA ASN A 80 9.89 11.18 9.23
C ASN A 80 10.26 11.70 10.64
N THR A 81 9.73 12.86 11.05
CA THR A 81 9.98 13.47 12.37
C THR A 81 8.73 13.56 13.25
N SER A 82 7.56 13.79 12.64
CA SER A 82 6.30 13.22 13.15
C SER A 82 6.45 11.68 13.19
N THR A 83 5.51 10.80 13.50
CA THR A 83 5.78 9.35 13.73
C THR A 83 6.81 8.96 14.83
N ARG A 84 7.90 9.69 15.08
CA ARG A 84 8.80 9.49 16.23
C ARG A 84 7.98 9.62 17.52
N PRO A 85 7.91 8.59 18.37
CA PRO A 85 7.07 8.61 19.56
C PRO A 85 7.82 9.27 20.73
N HIS A 86 7.08 9.47 21.83
CA HIS A 86 7.70 9.72 23.13
C HIS A 86 8.27 8.39 23.67
N THR A 87 9.32 8.45 24.48
CA THR A 87 10.04 7.24 24.94
C THR A 87 9.13 6.26 25.67
N GLY A 88 9.23 4.97 25.35
CA GLY A 88 8.51 3.88 26.02
C GLY A 88 7.06 3.65 25.58
N SER A 89 6.59 4.32 24.52
CA SER A 89 5.26 4.08 23.97
C SER A 89 5.26 2.99 22.90
N LEU A 90 4.26 2.11 22.94
CA LEU A 90 3.93 1.21 21.84
C LEU A 90 3.33 2.00 20.67
N VAL A 91 3.74 1.68 19.44
CA VAL A 91 3.31 2.42 18.23
C VAL A 91 2.59 1.50 17.27
N GLY A 92 1.37 1.85 16.88
CA GLY A 92 0.65 1.17 15.82
C GLY A 92 1.03 1.68 14.43
N ALA A 93 1.30 0.75 13.52
CA ALA A 93 1.35 1.06 12.09
C ALA A 93 -0.06 1.09 11.48
N GLY A 94 -0.18 1.74 10.34
CA GLY A 94 -1.41 1.82 9.55
C GLY A 94 -1.07 1.84 8.07
N ILE A 95 -2.09 1.80 7.21
CA ILE A 95 -1.87 1.84 5.76
C ILE A 95 -1.77 3.30 5.29
N GLY A 96 -0.66 3.60 4.61
CA GLY A 96 -0.31 4.94 4.12
C GLY A 96 1.20 5.18 4.22
N CYS A 97 1.70 6.35 3.80
CA CYS A 97 3.14 6.63 3.85
C CYS A 97 3.77 6.42 5.23
N HIS A 98 3.01 6.53 6.30
CA HIS A 98 3.47 6.28 7.66
C HIS A 98 3.68 4.78 7.98
N ALA A 99 3.30 3.85 7.11
CA ALA A 99 3.63 2.42 7.23
C ALA A 99 5.14 2.16 7.16
N MET A 100 5.94 3.08 6.61
CA MET A 100 7.39 2.94 6.51
C MET A 100 8.06 2.74 7.88
N VAL A 101 7.42 3.18 8.97
CA VAL A 101 7.91 2.95 10.34
C VAL A 101 8.13 1.46 10.66
N LEU A 102 7.41 0.55 9.99
CA LEU A 102 7.60 -0.90 10.14
C LEU A 102 9.00 -1.39 9.72
N LEU A 103 9.68 -0.61 8.88
CA LEU A 103 10.97 -0.96 8.28
C LEU A 103 12.11 -0.06 8.78
N MET A 104 11.80 0.84 9.72
CA MET A 104 12.75 1.80 10.29
C MET A 104 13.30 1.30 11.62
N ASP A 105 14.44 1.86 12.02
CA ASP A 105 15.06 1.55 13.32
C ASP A 105 14.13 1.94 14.47
N SER A 106 13.88 1.00 15.39
CA SER A 106 13.02 1.21 16.56
C SER A 106 13.54 2.32 17.48
N ASN A 107 14.83 2.64 17.46
CA ASN A 107 15.38 3.81 18.17
C ASN A 107 14.87 5.14 17.59
N GLN A 108 14.40 5.15 16.35
CA GLN A 108 13.87 6.35 15.68
C GLN A 108 12.34 6.44 15.82
N VAL A 109 11.64 5.33 15.61
CA VAL A 109 10.17 5.29 15.49
C VAL A 109 9.46 4.57 16.65
N GLY A 110 10.23 4.15 17.66
CA GLY A 110 9.76 3.40 18.81
C GLY A 110 9.46 1.94 18.51
N GLU A 111 8.82 1.28 19.47
CA GLU A 111 8.43 -0.13 19.35
C GLU A 111 7.13 -0.23 18.54
N VAL A 112 7.28 -0.48 17.24
CA VAL A 112 6.13 -0.64 16.34
C VAL A 112 5.50 -2.02 16.54
N VAL A 113 4.26 -2.02 16.99
CA VAL A 113 3.49 -3.22 17.31
C VAL A 113 2.20 -3.28 16.51
N GLY A 114 2.15 -4.27 15.63
CA GLY A 114 1.00 -4.55 14.80
C GLY A 114 0.83 -3.62 13.61
N LEU A 115 0.16 -4.15 12.61
CA LEU A 115 -0.33 -3.46 11.43
C LEU A 115 -1.80 -3.86 11.27
N THR A 116 -2.66 -2.88 11.01
CA THR A 116 -4.07 -3.12 10.67
C THR A 116 -4.34 -2.72 9.23
N GLN A 117 -5.43 -3.27 8.69
CA GLN A 117 -5.99 -2.81 7.43
C GLN A 117 -6.34 -1.31 7.50
N MET A 118 -6.37 -0.67 6.32
CA MET A 118 -6.79 0.73 6.17
C MET A 118 -8.18 0.95 6.79
N GLY A 119 -8.32 1.96 7.64
CA GLY A 119 -9.52 2.27 8.38
C GLY A 119 -9.69 1.52 9.70
N GLY A 120 -8.86 0.51 9.97
CA GLY A 120 -8.84 -0.25 11.23
C GLY A 120 -7.79 0.22 12.23
N GLU A 121 -7.04 1.28 11.91
CA GLU A 121 -5.93 1.76 12.71
C GLU A 121 -6.31 1.98 14.18
N GLY A 122 -5.59 1.33 15.09
CA GLY A 122 -5.72 1.42 16.55
C GLY A 122 -6.68 0.39 17.14
N THR A 123 -7.51 -0.26 16.31
CA THR A 123 -8.49 -1.24 16.81
C THR A 123 -7.84 -2.50 17.38
N GLN A 124 -6.63 -2.84 16.93
CA GLN A 124 -5.84 -3.95 17.49
C GLN A 124 -5.58 -3.76 19.00
N TRP A 125 -5.40 -2.52 19.45
CA TRP A 125 -5.19 -2.22 20.86
C TRP A 125 -6.40 -2.55 21.72
N LEU A 126 -7.62 -2.43 21.17
CA LEU A 126 -8.85 -2.72 21.90
C LEU A 126 -8.88 -4.19 22.38
N GLY A 127 -8.37 -5.09 21.54
CA GLY A 127 -8.23 -6.51 21.87
C GLY A 127 -6.96 -6.83 22.66
N MET A 128 -5.85 -6.12 22.41
CA MET A 128 -4.55 -6.40 23.04
C MET A 128 -4.43 -5.84 24.47
N ALA A 129 -4.97 -4.65 24.74
CA ALA A 129 -4.78 -3.91 25.98
C ALA A 129 -5.04 -4.71 27.28
N PRO A 130 -6.02 -5.63 27.37
CA PRO A 130 -6.25 -6.43 28.57
C PRO A 130 -5.16 -7.47 28.86
N PHE A 131 -4.29 -7.77 27.90
CA PHE A 131 -3.35 -8.90 27.95
C PHE A 131 -1.88 -8.48 27.93
N VAL A 132 -1.59 -7.18 28.05
CA VAL A 132 -0.23 -6.63 28.02
C VAL A 132 -0.03 -5.66 29.17
N ASP A 133 1.22 -5.53 29.63
CA ASP A 133 1.58 -4.60 30.71
C ASP A 133 1.66 -3.14 30.24
N ALA A 134 1.72 -2.91 28.92
CA ALA A 134 1.75 -1.57 28.36
C ALA A 134 0.45 -0.81 28.67
N ALA A 135 0.59 0.41 29.22
CA ALA A 135 -0.56 1.20 29.64
C ALA A 135 -1.12 2.14 28.55
N HIS A 136 -0.38 2.32 27.45
CA HIS A 136 -0.69 3.31 26.42
C HIS A 136 -0.20 2.87 25.05
N PHE A 137 -0.92 3.33 24.02
CA PHE A 137 -0.67 3.00 22.63
C PHE A 137 -0.82 4.23 21.74
N VAL A 138 0.15 4.47 20.85
CA VAL A 138 0.14 5.58 19.90
C VAL A 138 -0.16 5.04 18.51
N GLN A 139 -1.31 5.40 17.94
CA GLN A 139 -1.66 4.99 16.58
C GLN A 139 -1.38 6.13 15.60
N ASN A 140 -0.52 5.88 14.61
CA ASN A 140 -0.38 6.77 13.45
C ASN A 140 -1.54 6.53 12.47
N LEU A 141 -2.14 7.60 11.94
CA LEU A 141 -3.24 7.53 10.98
C LEU A 141 -3.11 8.68 9.97
N GLY A 142 -3.20 8.39 8.67
CA GLY A 142 -3.22 9.44 7.64
C GLY A 142 -4.55 10.20 7.59
N ASP A 143 -4.52 11.47 7.19
CA ASP A 143 -5.72 12.30 6.96
C ASP A 143 -6.67 11.71 5.90
N GLY A 144 -6.14 11.19 4.79
CA GLY A 144 -6.95 10.52 3.77
C GLY A 144 -7.68 9.29 4.35
N THR A 145 -6.97 8.46 5.12
CA THR A 145 -7.58 7.31 5.81
C THR A 145 -8.60 7.76 6.84
N PHE A 146 -8.30 8.80 7.63
CA PHE A 146 -9.23 9.34 8.63
C PHE A 146 -10.59 9.70 8.01
N HIS A 147 -10.58 10.49 6.92
CA HIS A 147 -11.81 10.93 6.25
C HIS A 147 -12.53 9.80 5.52
N HIS A 148 -11.79 8.87 4.91
CA HIS A 148 -12.37 7.77 4.15
C HIS A 148 -13.01 6.69 5.06
N SER A 149 -12.30 6.25 6.09
CA SER A 149 -12.69 5.05 6.86
C SER A 149 -12.23 5.02 8.32
N GLY A 150 -11.15 5.72 8.67
CA GLY A 150 -10.49 5.65 9.98
C GLY A 150 -11.23 6.37 11.10
N SER A 151 -12.13 7.31 10.78
CA SER A 151 -12.97 7.99 11.77
C SER A 151 -13.82 6.99 12.60
N LEU A 152 -14.24 5.86 12.01
CA LEU A 152 -14.97 4.81 12.72
C LEU A 152 -14.08 4.06 13.72
N ALA A 153 -12.79 3.84 13.42
CA ALA A 153 -11.85 3.24 14.35
C ALA A 153 -11.63 4.13 15.59
N ILE A 154 -11.53 5.45 15.40
CA ILE A 154 -11.43 6.39 16.52
C ILE A 154 -12.68 6.34 17.40
N ARG A 155 -13.88 6.29 16.79
CA ARG A 155 -15.14 6.15 17.54
C ARG A 155 -15.19 4.85 18.33
N ALA A 156 -14.71 3.74 17.76
CA ALA A 156 -14.59 2.47 18.47
C ALA A 156 -13.59 2.55 19.63
N ALA A 157 -12.46 3.23 19.45
CA ALA A 157 -11.48 3.47 20.51
C ALA A 157 -12.09 4.27 21.67
N VAL A 158 -12.81 5.36 21.38
CA VAL A 158 -13.54 6.14 22.40
C VAL A 158 -14.55 5.27 23.13
N ALA A 159 -15.37 4.50 22.40
CA ALA A 159 -16.39 3.62 23.00
C ALA A 159 -15.79 2.52 23.89
N SER A 160 -14.57 2.07 23.61
CA SER A 160 -13.89 1.04 24.39
C SER A 160 -13.33 1.53 25.72
N GLY A 161 -13.15 2.84 25.89
CA GLY A 161 -12.46 3.44 27.05
C GLY A 161 -10.97 3.08 27.18
N ARG A 162 -10.33 2.52 26.14
CA ARG A 162 -8.91 2.17 26.17
C ARG A 162 -8.02 3.39 25.98
N ASN A 163 -6.86 3.38 26.63
CA ASN A 163 -5.90 4.48 26.59
C ASN A 163 -5.08 4.45 25.29
N LEU A 164 -5.50 5.20 24.28
CA LEU A 164 -4.75 5.43 23.04
C LEU A 164 -4.58 6.92 22.75
N THR A 165 -3.52 7.25 22.03
CA THR A 165 -3.38 8.51 21.33
C THR A 165 -3.37 8.29 19.82
N TYR A 166 -4.29 8.92 19.11
CA TYR A 166 -4.25 9.01 17.65
C TYR A 166 -3.38 10.18 17.22
N ARG A 167 -2.44 9.91 16.32
CA ARG A 167 -1.66 10.92 15.60
C ARG A 167 -2.17 10.98 14.17
N ILE A 168 -2.94 12.02 13.89
CA ILE A 168 -3.39 12.29 12.53
C ILE A 168 -2.26 12.99 11.78
N LEU A 169 -1.76 12.31 10.75
CA LEU A 169 -0.66 12.74 9.90
C LEU A 169 -1.25 13.39 8.66
N TYR A 170 -1.43 14.71 8.74
CA TYR A 170 -2.07 15.51 7.71
C TYR A 170 -1.06 15.98 6.65
N ASN A 171 -1.27 15.62 5.39
CA ASN A 171 -0.44 16.05 4.26
C ASN A 171 -1.27 16.48 3.04
N SER A 172 -2.60 16.57 3.17
CA SER A 172 -3.55 16.99 2.13
C SER A 172 -3.62 16.11 0.87
N THR A 173 -3.10 14.87 0.92
CA THR A 173 -3.12 13.99 -0.25
C THR A 173 -2.98 12.51 0.11
N VAL A 174 -3.60 11.63 -0.67
CA VAL A 174 -3.40 10.17 -0.56
C VAL A 174 -2.05 9.81 -1.21
N ALA A 175 -0.96 10.14 -0.54
CA ALA A 175 0.39 10.14 -1.11
C ALA A 175 0.89 8.75 -1.54
N MET A 176 0.69 7.72 -0.72
CA MET A 176 1.27 6.38 -0.95
C MET A 176 0.80 5.73 -2.24
N THR A 177 -0.43 6.03 -2.67
CA THR A 177 -1.04 5.44 -3.86
C THR A 177 -0.82 6.26 -5.12
N GLY A 178 -0.02 7.32 -5.07
CA GLY A 178 0.29 8.16 -6.22
C GLY A 178 -0.30 9.58 -6.17
N GLY A 179 -0.71 10.06 -5.00
CA GLY A 179 -1.06 11.47 -4.78
C GLY A 179 -2.49 11.85 -5.19
N GLN A 180 -3.45 10.96 -4.96
CA GLN A 180 -4.86 11.24 -5.22
C GLN A 180 -5.40 12.31 -4.25
N ASP A 181 -6.41 13.03 -4.70
CA ASP A 181 -7.21 13.89 -3.83
C ASP A 181 -8.03 13.04 -2.86
N ALA A 182 -8.00 13.36 -1.57
CA ALA A 182 -8.85 12.70 -0.61
C ALA A 182 -10.27 13.31 -0.69
N VAL A 183 -11.22 12.49 -1.13
CA VAL A 183 -12.61 12.91 -1.30
C VAL A 183 -13.24 13.24 0.06
N GLY A 184 -13.85 14.43 0.17
CA GLY A 184 -14.50 14.88 1.40
C GLY A 184 -13.52 15.29 2.51
N GLN A 185 -12.25 15.50 2.17
CA GLN A 185 -11.25 15.96 3.11
C GLN A 185 -11.59 17.35 3.65
N MET A 186 -11.60 17.47 4.98
CA MET A 186 -11.66 18.74 5.68
C MET A 186 -10.24 19.27 5.89
N ASP A 187 -10.09 20.59 5.91
CA ASP A 187 -8.83 21.19 6.33
C ASP A 187 -8.61 21.01 7.85
N VAL A 188 -7.42 21.36 8.32
CA VAL A 188 -7.04 21.22 9.74
C VAL A 188 -7.95 22.05 10.67
N ALA A 189 -8.48 23.19 10.21
CA ALA A 189 -9.32 24.06 11.04
C ALA A 189 -10.76 23.55 11.18
N HIS A 190 -11.22 22.73 10.23
CA HIS A 190 -12.58 22.18 10.18
C HIS A 190 -12.66 20.70 10.56
N MET A 191 -11.53 20.05 10.85
CA MET A 191 -11.43 18.65 11.28
C MET A 191 -11.84 18.41 12.74
#